data_AF-A0A7C5X3L2-F1
#
_entry.id   AF-A0A7C5X3L2-F1
#
_cell.length_a   1.000
_cell.length_b   1.000
_cell.length_c   1.000
_cell.angle_alpha   90.00
_cell.angle_beta   90.00
_cell.angle_gamma   90.00
#
_symmetry.space_group_name_H-M   'P 1'
#
loop_
_entity.id
_entity.type
_entity.pdbx_description
1 polymer ?
#
loop_
_entity_poly.entity_id
_entity_poly.type
_entity_poly.pdbx_seq_one_letter_code
_entity_poly.pdbx_strand_id
1 'polypeptide(L)'
;MPKTTVLLFDRGGRDLVSRARTACAKAVVESLRKLPEVSTIVVATAESQEWRDFPCVLEEDPPGNWHFGTRFGKLIERYRAERVLYLASGAGFL
;
A
#
# COMPACT_ATOMS: atom_id res chain seq x y z
N MET A 1 -2.65 -22.43 -6.50
CA MET A 1 -3.47 -21.22 -6.74
C MET A 1 -2.51 -20.06 -6.96
N PRO A 2 -2.71 -19.19 -7.97
CA PRO A 2 -1.78 -18.11 -8.24
C PRO A 2 -1.79 -17.08 -7.12
N LYS A 3 -0.60 -16.61 -6.75
CA LYS A 3 -0.37 -15.78 -5.56
C LYS A 3 -0.70 -14.32 -5.86
N THR A 4 -1.56 -13.70 -5.04
CA THR A 4 -1.92 -12.29 -5.18
C THR A 4 -1.02 -11.43 -4.31
N THR A 5 -0.52 -10.33 -4.88
CA THR A 5 0.15 -9.25 -4.16
C THR A 5 -0.80 -8.08 -4.06
N VAL A 6 -1.05 -7.61 -2.84
CA VAL A 6 -1.79 -6.36 -2.60
C VAL A 6 -0.78 -5.22 -2.61
N LEU A 7 -1.00 -4.22 -3.47
CA LEU A 7 -0.25 -2.97 -3.49
C LEU A 7 -1.17 -1.86 -3.00
N LEU A 8 -0.95 -1.43 -1.76
CA LEU A 8 -1.69 -0.34 -1.14
C LEU A 8 -0.83 0.94 -1.17
N PHE A 9 -1.35 2.00 -1.76
CA PHE A 9 -0.75 3.34 -1.66
C PHE A 9 -1.49 4.13 -0.58
N ASP A 10 -0.83 4.38 0.54
CA ASP A 10 -1.38 5.21 1.62
C ASP A 10 -0.73 6.58 1.61
N ARG A 11 -1.56 7.62 1.41
CA ARG A 11 -1.08 9.01 1.41
C ARG A 11 -0.63 9.45 2.81
N GLY A 12 -1.19 8.85 3.86
CA GLY A 12 -0.97 9.28 5.24
C GLY A 12 -1.53 10.68 5.51
N GLY A 13 -0.97 11.32 6.54
CA GLY A 13 -1.30 12.68 6.97
C GLY A 13 -1.88 12.75 8.38
N ARG A 14 -1.90 13.97 8.94
CA ARG A 14 -2.18 14.20 10.37
C ARG A 14 -3.59 14.74 10.66
N ASP A 15 -4.30 15.24 9.64
CA ASP A 15 -5.68 15.69 9.83
C ASP A 15 -6.65 14.51 10.04
N LEU A 16 -7.88 14.83 10.46
CA LEU A 16 -8.90 13.82 10.76
C LEU A 16 -9.19 12.89 9.57
N VAL A 17 -9.29 13.44 8.36
CA VAL A 17 -9.64 12.70 7.15
C VAL A 17 -8.50 11.78 6.74
N SER A 18 -7.26 12.28 6.74
CA SER A 18 -6.06 11.49 6.48
C SER A 18 -5.91 10.34 7.47
N ARG A 19 -6.05 10.61 8.77
CA ARG A 19 -5.98 9.57 9.79
C ARG A 19 -7.08 8.52 9.64
N ALA A 20 -8.30 8.94 9.32
CA ALA A 20 -9.41 8.02 9.08
C ALA A 20 -9.15 7.13 7.85
N ARG A 21 -8.57 7.68 6.79
CA ARG A 21 -8.17 6.90 5.59
C ARG A 21 -7.12 5.84 5.93
N THR A 22 -6.03 6.22 6.60
CA THR A 22 -5.01 5.26 7.04
C THR A 22 -5.59 4.20 7.98
N ALA A 23 -6.50 4.56 8.89
CA ALA A 23 -7.17 3.60 9.76
C ALA A 23 -8.06 2.61 8.98
N CYS A 24 -8.85 3.09 8.01
CA CYS A 24 -9.63 2.24 7.11
C CYS A 24 -8.72 1.31 6.29
N ALA A 25 -7.61 1.84 5.77
CA ALA A 25 -6.64 1.08 5.01
C ALA A 25 -6.03 -0.05 5.84
N LYS A 26 -5.66 0.23 7.11
CA LYS A 26 -5.22 -0.77 8.07
C LYS A 26 -6.26 -1.88 8.26
N ALA A 27 -7.54 -1.53 8.48
CA ALA A 27 -8.61 -2.51 8.63
C ALA A 27 -8.81 -3.40 7.37
N VAL A 28 -8.65 -2.82 6.18
CA VAL A 28 -8.68 -3.58 4.92
C VAL A 28 -7.48 -4.53 4.83
N VAL A 29 -6.27 -4.07 5.14
CA VAL A 29 -5.06 -4.91 5.21
C VAL A 29 -5.25 -6.08 6.17
N GLU A 30 -5.83 -5.83 7.35
CA GLU A 30 -6.09 -6.89 8.32
C GLU A 30 -7.04 -7.97 7.79
N SER A 31 -8.04 -7.56 7.03
CA SER A 31 -9.03 -8.44 6.43
C SER A 31 -8.40 -9.26 5.29
N LEU A 32 -7.65 -8.62 4.40
CA LEU A 32 -6.99 -9.26 3.27
C LEU A 32 -5.94 -10.29 3.70
N ARG A 33 -5.20 -10.05 4.80
CA ARG A 33 -4.20 -11.00 5.29
C ARG A 33 -4.79 -12.37 5.64
N LYS A 34 -6.09 -12.42 5.96
CA LYS A 34 -6.77 -13.67 6.36
C LYS A 34 -7.11 -14.54 5.17
N LEU A 35 -6.96 -14.03 3.94
CA LEU A 35 -7.25 -14.76 2.72
C LEU A 35 -6.01 -15.55 2.28
N PRO A 36 -6.09 -16.88 2.12
CA PRO A 36 -4.94 -17.71 1.75
C PRO A 36 -4.38 -17.39 0.35
N GLU A 37 -5.15 -16.73 -0.52
CA GLU A 37 -4.75 -16.30 -1.85
C GLU A 37 -3.89 -15.02 -1.83
N VAL A 38 -3.92 -14.26 -0.73
CA VAL A 38 -3.10 -13.06 -0.54
C VAL A 38 -1.76 -13.47 0.03
N SER A 39 -0.75 -13.43 -0.82
CA SER A 39 0.60 -13.87 -0.47
C SER A 39 1.47 -12.78 0.15
N THR A 40 1.26 -11.53 -0.27
CA THR A 40 2.07 -10.38 0.13
C THR A 40 1.18 -9.14 0.14
N ILE A 41 1.35 -8.29 1.15
CA ILE A 41 0.76 -6.96 1.21
C ILE A 41 1.90 -5.96 1.30
N VAL A 42 2.01 -5.10 0.30
CA VAL A 42 2.99 -4.02 0.23
C VAL A 42 2.27 -2.70 0.44
N VAL A 43 2.76 -1.89 1.37
CA VAL A 43 2.26 -0.54 1.63
C VAL A 43 3.31 0.46 1.16
N ALA A 44 2.95 1.23 0.14
CA ALA A 44 3.74 2.36 -0.36
C ALA A 44 3.23 3.65 0.29
N THR A 45 4.10 4.38 0.99
CA THR A 45 3.71 5.60 1.71
C THR A 45 4.88 6.53 2.01
N ALA A 46 4.60 7.83 2.12
CA ALA A 46 5.51 8.82 2.68
C ALA A 46 5.53 8.82 4.22
N GLU A 47 4.51 8.26 4.88
CA GLU A 47 4.31 8.29 6.34
C GLU A 47 4.51 6.89 6.95
N SER A 48 5.70 6.30 6.75
CA SER A 48 6.00 4.90 7.10
C SER A 48 5.86 4.57 8.60
N GLN A 49 5.99 5.57 9.47
CA GLN A 49 5.85 5.40 10.92
C GLN A 49 4.47 4.86 11.30
N GLU A 50 3.43 5.25 10.58
CA GLU A 50 2.07 4.78 10.84
C GLU A 50 1.92 3.27 10.59
N TRP A 51 2.80 2.67 9.81
CA TRP A 51 2.70 1.28 9.39
C TRP A 51 3.78 0.36 9.96
N ARG A 52 4.74 0.91 10.73
CA ARG A 52 5.93 0.20 11.22
C ARG A 52 5.61 -1.10 11.97
N ASP A 53 4.54 -1.11 12.75
CA ASP A 53 4.13 -2.27 13.57
C ASP A 53 3.01 -3.10 12.92
N PHE A 54 2.68 -2.83 11.65
CA PHE A 54 1.64 -3.54 10.92
C PHE A 54 2.22 -4.72 10.11
N PRO A 55 1.50 -5.85 9.96
CA PRO A 55 2.00 -7.03 9.25
C PRO A 55 1.94 -6.85 7.72
N CYS A 56 2.76 -5.95 7.20
CA CYS A 56 2.93 -5.69 5.78
C CYS A 56 4.40 -5.40 5.44
N VAL A 57 4.71 -5.43 4.15
CA VAL A 57 6.00 -4.95 3.65
C VAL A 57 5.89 -3.46 3.42
N LEU A 58 6.79 -2.69 4.03
CA LEU A 58 6.80 -1.23 3.89
C LEU A 58 7.73 -0.79 2.77
N GLU A 59 7.21 0.09 1.92
CA GLU A 59 7.91 0.74 0.83
C GLU A 59 7.77 2.25 1.00
N GLU A 60 8.83 2.90 1.45
CA GLU A 60 8.81 4.36 1.52
C GLU A 60 8.72 4.97 0.11
N ASP A 61 7.99 6.07 0.00
CA ASP A 61 7.98 6.84 -1.24
C ASP A 61 9.38 7.40 -1.52
N PRO A 62 9.83 7.42 -2.79
CA PRO A 62 11.12 7.98 -3.13
C PRO A 62 11.22 9.46 -2.72
N PRO A 63 12.41 9.93 -2.30
CA PRO A 63 12.60 11.35 -2.02
C PRO A 63 12.40 12.19 -3.29
N GLY A 64 11.86 13.39 -3.12
CA GLY A 64 11.64 14.33 -4.22
C GLY A 64 10.43 13.99 -5.10
N ASN A 65 10.42 14.52 -6.32
CA ASN A 65 9.32 14.30 -7.26
C ASN A 65 9.39 12.90 -7.86
N TRP A 66 8.26 12.20 -7.85
CA TRP A 66 8.10 10.91 -8.50
C TRP A 66 6.74 10.81 -9.18
N HIS A 67 6.64 9.92 -10.15
CA HIS A 67 5.40 9.66 -10.88
C HIS A 67 4.78 8.34 -10.44
N PHE A 68 3.48 8.36 -10.18
CA PHE A 68 2.73 7.19 -9.74
C PHE A 68 2.93 5.98 -10.65
N GLY A 69 2.73 6.12 -11.96
CA GLY A 69 2.86 5.01 -12.90
C GLY A 69 4.23 4.35 -12.87
N THR A 70 5.30 5.15 -12.79
CA THR A 70 6.68 4.63 -12.69
C THR A 70 6.93 3.93 -11.36
N ARG A 71 6.44 4.48 -10.24
CA ARG A 71 6.59 3.86 -8.92
C ARG A 71 5.81 2.55 -8.84
N PHE A 72 4.57 2.55 -9.33
CA PHE A 72 3.71 1.38 -9.40
C PHE A 72 4.35 0.25 -10.22
N GLY A 73 4.85 0.57 -11.42
CA GLY A 73 5.57 -0.40 -12.27
C GLY A 73 6.78 -1.02 -11.57
N LYS A 74 7.62 -0.19 -10.93
CA LYS A 74 8.78 -0.68 -10.16
C LYS A 74 8.39 -1.61 -9.01
N LEU A 75 7.28 -1.35 -8.33
CA LEU A 75 6.80 -2.24 -7.27
C LEU A 75 6.30 -3.57 -7.84
N ILE A 76 5.54 -3.55 -8.94
CA ILE A 76 5.11 -4.78 -9.61
C ILE A 76 6.32 -5.63 -10.01
N GLU A 77 7.34 -5.02 -10.61
CA GLU A 77 8.58 -5.70 -11.02
C GLU A 77 9.34 -6.26 -9.81
N ARG A 78 9.53 -5.45 -8.75
CA ARG A 78 10.27 -5.84 -7.54
C ARG A 78 9.64 -7.05 -6.85
N TYR A 79 8.32 -7.07 -6.74
CA TYR A 79 7.59 -8.13 -6.03
C TYR A 79 7.15 -9.27 -6.95
N ARG A 80 7.48 -9.22 -8.24
CA ARG A 80 7.17 -10.26 -9.25
C ARG A 80 5.72 -10.77 -9.15
N ALA A 81 4.79 -9.84 -9.00
CA ALA A 81 3.40 -10.17 -8.71
C ALA A 81 2.75 -10.92 -9.89
N GLU A 82 2.31 -12.16 -9.68
CA GLU A 82 1.51 -12.91 -10.66
C GLU A 82 0.13 -12.27 -10.86
N ARG A 83 -0.43 -11.75 -9.75
CA ARG A 83 -1.66 -10.97 -9.71
C ARG A 83 -1.50 -9.81 -8.77
N VAL A 84 -2.04 -8.66 -9.16
CA VAL A 84 -1.98 -7.43 -8.39
C VAL A 84 -3.38 -7.01 -7.99
N LEU A 85 -3.62 -6.83 -6.70
CA LEU A 85 -4.76 -6.08 -6.18
C LEU A 85 -4.25 -4.69 -5.76
N TYR A 86 -4.61 -3.67 -6.54
CA TYR A 86 -4.24 -2.30 -6.22
C TYR A 86 -5.30 -1.64 -5.34
N LEU A 87 -4.86 -0.94 -4.29
CA LEU A 87 -5.68 -0.15 -3.39
C LEU A 87 -5.04 1.21 -3.17
N ALA A 88 -5.86 2.24 -2.94
CA ALA A 88 -5.40 3.57 -2.60
C ALA A 88 -6.17 4.14 -1.40
N SER A 89 -5.44 4.74 -0.48
CA SER A 89 -5.95 5.41 0.72
C SER A 89 -5.54 6.88 0.65
N GLY A 90 -6.36 7.66 -0.05
CA GLY A 90 -6.08 9.07 -0.33
C GLY A 90 -5.51 9.29 -1.72
N ALA A 91 -6.31 9.03 -2.75
CA ALA A 91 -6.12 9.75 -4.01
C ALA A 91 -6.45 11.22 -3.74
N GLY A 92 -5.43 12.09 -3.68
CA GLY A 92 -5.67 13.47 -4.07
C GLY A 92 -6.14 13.40 -5.52
N PHE A 93 -7.26 14.05 -5.85
CA PHE A 93 -7.70 14.20 -7.23
C PHE A 93 -6.46 14.51 -8.09
N LEU A 94 -6.23 13.69 -9.13
CA LEU A 94 -5.21 13.95 -10.15
C LEU A 94 -5.48 15.30 -10.82
#